data_AF-A0A7X6YYQ5-F1
#
_entry.id   AF-A0A7X6YYQ5-F1
#
_cell.length_a   1.000
_cell.length_b   1.000
_cell.length_c   1.000
_cell.angle_alpha   90.00
_cell.angle_beta   90.00
_cell.angle_gamma   90.00
#
_symmetry.space_group_name_H-M   'P 1'
#
loop_
_entity.id
_entity.type
_entity.pdbx_description
1 polymer ?
#
loop_
_entity_poly.entity_id
_entity_poly.type
_entity_poly.pdbx_seq_one_letter_code
_entity_poly.pdbx_strand_id
1 'polypeptide(L)'
;MKLVIVESPNKTKAIAKYLGKDYQVAASFGHVRDLSTTGKYNLGVDIENDFKPTYEILPKKEWIIKRLQNMVDKADEVYLATDPDREGEAIAWHLYEILNLKEKDCKRLVFNEITKYGIEKGLANPRPINMDTVDSQEVRRIMDRIIGFRLSYLVQNKLGQESAGRVQSATLRLIVDREKEIAAFEPEEAYKVQAKQTKN
;
A
#
# COMPACT_ATOMS: atom_id res chain seq x y z
N MET A 1 9.30 -28.24 3.38
CA MET A 1 8.10 -27.41 3.64
C MET A 1 8.30 -26.04 3.01
N LYS A 2 7.34 -25.57 2.21
CA LYS A 2 7.40 -24.26 1.55
C LYS A 2 6.58 -23.23 2.34
N LEU A 3 7.11 -22.04 2.58
CA LEU A 3 6.40 -20.96 3.28
C LEU A 3 5.83 -19.96 2.28
N VAL A 4 4.57 -19.59 2.41
CA VAL A 4 3.93 -18.52 1.63
C VAL A 4 3.50 -17.41 2.57
N ILE A 5 4.06 -16.22 2.40
CA ILE A 5 3.72 -15.04 3.20
C ILE A 5 2.80 -14.14 2.39
N VAL A 6 1.59 -13.90 2.89
CA VAL A 6 0.59 -13.00 2.29
C VAL A 6 0.43 -11.76 3.15
N GLU A 7 -0.20 -10.72 2.61
CA GLU A 7 -0.41 -9.48 3.35
C GLU A 7 -1.48 -9.63 4.46
N SER A 8 -2.66 -10.17 4.11
CA SER A 8 -3.84 -10.17 4.96
C SER A 8 -4.16 -11.56 5.51
N PRO A 9 -4.52 -11.69 6.81
CA PRO A 9 -4.95 -12.96 7.39
C PRO A 9 -6.17 -13.56 6.67
N ASN A 10 -7.02 -12.73 6.08
CA ASN A 10 -8.23 -13.18 5.38
C ASN A 10 -7.92 -14.02 4.14
N LYS A 11 -6.76 -13.81 3.51
CA LYS A 11 -6.32 -14.55 2.31
C LYS A 11 -5.73 -15.93 2.64
N THR A 12 -5.25 -16.12 3.87
CA THR A 12 -4.49 -17.32 4.27
C THR A 12 -5.29 -18.61 4.09
N LYS A 13 -6.54 -18.66 4.55
CA LYS A 13 -7.39 -19.86 4.47
C LYS A 13 -7.67 -20.29 3.04
N ALA A 14 -8.00 -19.32 2.17
CA ALA A 14 -8.32 -19.60 0.77
C ALA A 14 -7.08 -20.09 0.01
N ILE A 15 -5.93 -19.43 0.20
CA ILE A 15 -4.68 -19.80 -0.46
C ILE A 15 -4.18 -21.16 0.04
N ALA A 16 -4.21 -21.41 1.35
CA ALA A 16 -3.81 -22.70 1.93
C ALA A 16 -4.68 -23.87 1.40
N LYS A 17 -5.98 -23.64 1.20
CA LYS A 17 -6.89 -24.64 0.63
C LYS A 17 -6.45 -25.08 -0.77
N TYR A 18 -5.98 -24.16 -1.60
CA TYR A 18 -5.58 -24.46 -2.98
C TYR A 18 -4.14 -24.99 -3.09
N LEU A 19 -3.22 -24.54 -2.23
CA LEU A 19 -1.83 -24.98 -2.23
C LEU A 19 -1.63 -26.39 -1.65
N GLY A 20 -2.49 -26.82 -0.73
CA GLY A 20 -2.38 -28.15 -0.12
C GLY A 20 -1.37 -28.22 1.03
N LYS A 21 -0.97 -29.45 1.40
CA LYS A 21 -0.21 -29.73 2.64
C LYS A 21 1.28 -29.41 2.55
N ASP A 22 1.82 -29.22 1.35
CA ASP A 22 3.24 -28.94 1.13
C ASP A 22 3.62 -27.48 1.42
N TYR A 23 2.59 -26.64 1.60
CA TYR A 23 2.73 -25.21 1.83
C TYR A 23 2.17 -24.81 3.19
N GLN A 24 2.95 -24.03 3.92
CA GLN A 24 2.51 -23.31 5.10
C GLN A 24 2.21 -21.86 4.70
N VAL A 25 1.00 -21.36 4.98
CA VAL A 25 0.61 -19.98 4.64
C VAL A 25 0.56 -19.11 5.90
N ALA A 26 1.23 -17.97 5.88
CA ALA A 26 1.29 -16.99 6.96
C ALA A 26 0.92 -15.59 6.47
N ALA A 27 0.48 -14.70 7.37
CA ALA A 27 0.18 -13.31 7.02
C ALA A 27 1.12 -12.34 7.73
N SER A 28 1.58 -11.29 7.03
CA SER A 28 2.35 -10.17 7.62
C SER A 28 1.48 -9.16 8.37
N PHE A 29 0.16 -9.18 8.12
CA PHE A 29 -0.81 -8.21 8.58
C PHE A 29 -0.54 -6.80 8.02
N GLY A 30 -0.25 -6.69 6.72
CA GLY A 30 0.10 -5.43 6.07
C GLY A 30 1.58 -5.10 6.20
N HIS A 31 1.89 -3.80 6.25
CA HIS A 31 3.23 -3.27 6.48
C HIS A 31 3.79 -3.69 7.84
N VAL A 32 5.09 -4.00 7.85
CA VAL A 32 5.87 -4.39 9.04
C VAL A 32 6.86 -3.30 9.48
N ARG A 33 7.20 -2.38 8.59
CA ARG A 33 8.02 -1.20 8.84
C ARG A 33 7.40 0.02 8.17
N ASP A 34 7.82 1.20 8.61
CA ASP A 34 7.46 2.49 8.02
C ASP A 34 8.63 3.46 8.15
N LEU A 35 8.57 4.61 7.49
CA LEU A 35 9.56 5.67 7.65
C LEU A 35 9.62 6.10 9.11
N SER A 36 10.83 6.14 9.65
CA SER A 36 11.16 6.67 10.96
C SER A 36 10.59 8.08 11.13
N THR A 37 10.34 8.48 12.38
CA THR A 37 10.03 9.87 12.71
C THR A 37 11.24 10.61 13.26
N THR A 38 12.44 10.08 13.06
CA THR A 38 13.71 10.70 13.46
C THR A 38 14.33 11.51 12.32
N GLY A 39 15.39 12.25 12.63
CA GLY A 39 16.12 13.07 11.65
C GLY A 39 15.51 14.45 11.41
N LYS A 40 16.00 15.12 10.37
CA LYS A 40 15.62 16.50 10.03
C LYS A 40 14.11 16.59 9.76
N TYR A 41 13.43 17.50 10.46
CA TYR A 41 11.98 17.69 10.40
C TYR A 41 11.12 16.44 10.71
N ASN A 42 11.69 15.45 11.43
CA ASN A 42 11.01 14.19 11.76
C ASN A 42 10.53 13.39 10.53
N LEU A 43 11.24 13.54 9.41
CA LEU A 43 10.82 12.94 8.14
C LEU A 43 11.19 11.47 8.02
N GLY A 44 12.25 11.01 8.69
CA GLY A 44 12.85 9.70 8.41
C GLY A 44 13.39 9.59 6.97
N VAL A 45 13.72 10.72 6.35
CA VAL A 45 14.24 10.83 4.99
C VAL A 45 15.38 11.82 4.99
N ASP A 46 16.53 11.41 4.46
CA ASP A 46 17.68 12.28 4.29
C ASP A 46 17.59 13.03 2.95
N ILE A 47 17.06 14.26 3.01
CA ILE A 47 16.87 15.11 1.82
C ILE A 47 18.20 15.55 1.21
N GLU A 48 19.28 15.64 2.01
CA GLU A 48 20.58 16.10 1.54
C GLU A 48 21.34 14.98 0.81
N ASN A 49 21.04 13.70 1.14
CA ASN A 49 21.70 12.53 0.57
C ASN A 49 20.71 11.65 -0.21
N ASP A 50 20.30 12.16 -1.38
CA ASP A 50 19.50 11.43 -2.38
C ASP A 50 18.17 10.84 -1.84
N PHE A 51 17.51 11.56 -0.94
CA PHE A 51 16.25 11.17 -0.31
C PHE A 51 16.29 9.80 0.37
N LYS A 52 17.46 9.37 0.86
CA LYS A 52 17.63 8.06 1.47
C LYS A 52 16.66 7.88 2.66
N PRO A 53 15.74 6.89 2.61
CA PRO A 53 14.80 6.66 3.69
C PRO A 53 15.44 5.85 4.82
N THR A 54 15.02 6.17 6.04
CA THR A 54 15.28 5.35 7.23
C THR A 54 13.98 4.68 7.64
N TYR A 55 13.93 3.36 7.50
CA TYR A 55 12.78 2.57 7.92
C TYR A 55 12.97 2.01 9.33
N GLU A 56 11.89 2.00 10.11
CA GLU A 56 11.83 1.41 11.44
C GLU A 56 10.70 0.38 11.50
N ILE A 57 10.93 -0.70 12.25
CA ILE A 57 9.91 -1.71 12.52
C ILE A 57 8.77 -1.04 13.30
N LEU A 58 7.53 -1.30 12.89
CA LEU A 58 6.37 -0.84 13.62
C LEU A 58 6.33 -1.57 14.98
N PRO A 59 6.25 -0.87 16.14
CA PRO A 59 6.34 -1.53 17.46
C PRO A 59 5.32 -2.65 17.67
N LYS A 60 4.11 -2.50 17.11
CA LYS A 60 3.04 -3.50 17.17
C LYS A 60 3.26 -4.72 16.25
N LYS A 61 4.37 -4.76 15.50
CA LYS A 61 4.69 -5.79 14.50
C LYS A 61 5.92 -6.62 14.83
N GLU A 62 6.64 -6.34 15.91
CA GLU A 62 7.80 -7.14 16.31
C GLU A 62 7.44 -8.62 16.51
N TRP A 63 6.28 -8.90 17.12
CA TRP A 63 5.81 -10.27 17.35
C TRP A 63 5.60 -11.03 16.04
N ILE A 64 5.09 -10.37 14.99
CA ILE A 64 4.83 -11.04 13.70
C ILE A 64 6.14 -11.26 12.95
N ILE A 65 7.09 -10.33 13.03
CA ILE A 65 8.43 -10.51 12.45
C ILE A 65 9.13 -11.70 13.09
N LYS A 66 9.15 -11.77 14.44
CA LYS A 66 9.71 -12.94 15.17
C LYS A 66 9.03 -14.24 14.77
N ARG A 67 7.70 -14.23 14.64
CA ARG A 67 6.94 -15.40 14.20
C ARG A 67 7.31 -15.81 12.77
N LEU A 68 7.37 -14.87 11.83
CA LEU A 68 7.73 -15.15 10.44
C LEU A 68 9.17 -15.63 10.32
N GLN A 69 10.11 -15.05 11.06
CA GLN A 69 11.50 -15.50 11.09
C GLN A 69 11.61 -16.97 11.49
N ASN A 70 10.95 -17.37 12.59
CA ASN A 70 10.91 -18.77 13.02
C ASN A 70 10.33 -19.73 11.96
N MET A 71 9.45 -19.25 11.09
CA MET A 71 8.89 -20.04 9.99
C MET A 71 9.85 -20.10 8.80
N VAL A 72 10.51 -18.98 8.48
CA VAL A 72 11.55 -18.88 7.44
C VAL A 72 12.72 -19.81 7.75
N ASP A 73 13.17 -19.86 9.00
CA ASP A 73 14.30 -20.70 9.42
C ASP A 73 14.01 -22.19 9.19
N LYS A 74 12.73 -22.60 9.31
CA LYS A 74 12.25 -23.97 9.11
C LYS A 74 11.81 -24.29 7.68
N ALA A 75 11.72 -23.27 6.82
CA ALA A 75 11.26 -23.42 5.45
C ALA A 75 12.45 -23.65 4.51
N ASP A 76 12.24 -24.54 3.54
CA ASP A 76 13.21 -24.80 2.46
C ASP A 76 13.16 -23.68 1.40
N GLU A 77 11.96 -23.16 1.14
CA GLU A 77 11.67 -22.14 0.14
C GLU A 77 10.62 -21.15 0.67
N VAL A 78 10.76 -19.87 0.31
CA VAL A 78 9.86 -18.80 0.75
C VAL A 78 9.23 -18.10 -0.45
N TYR A 79 7.91 -17.96 -0.44
CA TYR A 79 7.15 -17.21 -1.43
C TYR A 79 6.53 -15.97 -0.80
N LEU A 80 6.75 -14.82 -1.43
CA LEU A 80 6.08 -13.57 -1.09
C LEU A 80 4.87 -13.39 -2.01
N ALA A 81 3.68 -13.55 -1.44
CA ALA A 81 2.39 -13.57 -2.13
C ALA A 81 1.50 -12.39 -1.70
N THR A 82 2.06 -11.18 -1.70
CA THR A 82 1.35 -9.92 -1.52
C THR A 82 0.61 -9.52 -2.80
N ASP A 83 -0.22 -8.48 -2.73
CA ASP A 83 -1.06 -8.06 -3.85
C ASP A 83 -0.27 -7.60 -5.08
N PRO A 84 -0.83 -7.76 -6.30
CA PRO A 84 -0.18 -7.45 -7.58
C PRO A 84 -0.12 -5.94 -7.87
N ASP A 85 0.08 -5.11 -6.86
CA ASP A 85 0.19 -3.66 -6.99
C ASP A 85 1.47 -3.14 -6.34
N ARG A 86 1.68 -1.81 -6.42
CA ARG A 86 2.89 -1.19 -5.87
C ARG A 86 3.00 -1.33 -4.35
N GLU A 87 1.87 -1.37 -3.64
CA GLU A 87 1.85 -1.45 -2.18
C GLU A 87 2.25 -2.86 -1.75
N GLY A 88 1.68 -3.87 -2.39
CA GLY A 88 2.06 -5.27 -2.21
C GLY A 88 3.52 -5.52 -2.57
N GLU A 89 4.05 -4.90 -3.62
CA GLU A 89 5.47 -5.03 -3.98
C GLU A 89 6.39 -4.42 -2.91
N ALA A 90 6.07 -3.23 -2.39
CA ALA A 90 6.82 -2.62 -1.30
C ALA A 90 6.76 -3.46 0.00
N ILE A 91 5.61 -4.04 0.33
CA ILE A 91 5.48 -4.97 1.48
C ILE A 91 6.35 -6.20 1.27
N ALA A 92 6.36 -6.78 0.06
CA ALA A 92 7.22 -7.92 -0.27
C ALA A 92 8.70 -7.55 -0.08
N TRP A 93 9.13 -6.39 -0.58
CA TRP A 93 10.49 -5.90 -0.38
C TRP A 93 10.84 -5.65 1.10
N HIS A 94 9.93 -5.06 1.87
CA HIS A 94 10.13 -4.86 3.31
C HIS A 94 10.30 -6.20 4.06
N LEU A 95 9.50 -7.21 3.72
CA LEU A 95 9.63 -8.56 4.28
C LEU A 95 10.94 -9.22 3.87
N TYR A 96 11.34 -9.07 2.60
CA TYR A 96 12.59 -9.60 2.07
C TYR A 96 13.80 -9.08 2.84
N GLU A 97 13.87 -7.77 3.08
CA GLU A 97 14.95 -7.13 3.82
C GLU A 97 14.92 -7.48 5.31
N ILE A 98 13.75 -7.42 5.97
CA ILE A 98 13.64 -7.67 7.42
C ILE A 98 13.93 -9.13 7.78
N LEU A 99 13.44 -10.08 6.97
CA LEU A 99 13.60 -11.51 7.24
C LEU A 99 14.92 -12.07 6.68
N ASN A 100 15.81 -11.19 6.19
CA ASN A 100 17.09 -11.51 5.58
C ASN A 100 17.02 -12.63 4.53
N LEU A 101 16.06 -12.52 3.60
CA LEU A 101 15.77 -13.58 2.64
C LEU A 101 16.79 -13.69 1.49
N LYS A 102 17.88 -12.91 1.53
CA LYS A 102 18.99 -12.96 0.55
C LYS A 102 19.68 -14.32 0.49
N GLU A 103 19.75 -15.01 1.62
CA GLU A 103 20.38 -16.33 1.75
C GLU A 103 19.40 -17.50 1.55
N LYS A 104 18.12 -17.21 1.26
CA LYS A 104 17.06 -18.20 1.05
C LYS A 104 16.59 -18.15 -0.41
N ASP A 105 16.09 -19.28 -0.92
CA ASP A 105 15.36 -19.29 -2.19
C ASP A 105 14.01 -18.58 -1.99
N CYS A 106 14.02 -17.27 -2.24
CA CYS A 106 12.88 -16.39 -2.07
C CYS A 106 12.34 -15.93 -3.42
N LYS A 107 11.04 -16.16 -3.65
CA LYS A 107 10.37 -15.84 -4.91
C LYS A 107 9.12 -14.99 -4.68
N ARG A 108 8.87 -14.05 -5.59
CA ARG A 108 7.61 -13.28 -5.63
C ARG A 108 6.57 -14.06 -6.41
N LEU A 109 5.42 -14.31 -5.78
CA LEU A 109 4.29 -15.01 -6.35
C LEU A 109 3.12 -14.06 -6.54
N VAL A 110 2.70 -13.86 -7.79
CA VAL A 110 1.69 -12.87 -8.15
C VAL A 110 0.48 -13.57 -8.75
N PHE A 111 -0.70 -13.27 -8.23
CA PHE A 111 -1.98 -13.70 -8.80
C PHE A 111 -2.98 -12.55 -8.74
N ASN A 112 -3.78 -12.41 -9.80
CA ASN A 112 -4.83 -11.39 -9.88
C ASN A 112 -6.16 -11.85 -9.27
N GLU A 113 -6.28 -13.16 -8.99
CA GLU A 113 -7.49 -13.78 -8.45
C GLU A 113 -7.13 -14.92 -7.50
N ILE A 114 -7.95 -15.12 -6.46
CA ILE A 114 -7.77 -16.20 -5.47
C ILE A 114 -8.62 -17.40 -5.88
N THR A 115 -8.26 -17.98 -7.03
CA THR A 115 -8.83 -19.22 -7.57
C THR A 115 -7.75 -20.30 -7.61
N LYS A 116 -8.15 -21.58 -7.73
CA LYS A 116 -7.19 -22.67 -7.94
C LYS A 116 -6.29 -22.38 -9.15
N TYR A 117 -6.91 -21.97 -10.27
CA TYR A 117 -6.21 -21.62 -11.50
C TYR A 117 -5.23 -20.45 -11.31
N GLY A 118 -5.67 -19.36 -10.67
CA GLY A 118 -4.83 -18.18 -10.44
C GLY A 118 -3.58 -18.50 -9.60
N ILE A 119 -3.74 -19.33 -8.56
CA ILE A 119 -2.64 -19.73 -7.68
C ILE A 119 -1.68 -20.69 -8.40
N GLU A 120 -2.18 -21.69 -9.12
CA GLU A 120 -1.35 -22.61 -9.91
C GLU A 120 -0.54 -21.86 -10.98
N LYS A 121 -1.18 -20.89 -11.66
CA LYS A 121 -0.51 -20.02 -12.64
C LYS A 121 0.60 -19.18 -12.01
N GLY A 122 0.36 -18.64 -10.82
CA GLY A 122 1.35 -17.88 -10.07
C GLY A 122 2.53 -18.74 -9.59
N LEU A 123 2.26 -19.97 -9.15
CA LEU A 123 3.29 -20.95 -8.77
C LEU A 123 4.15 -21.41 -9.95
N ALA A 124 3.57 -21.50 -11.15
CA ALA A 124 4.30 -21.89 -12.35
C ALA A 124 5.25 -20.80 -12.86
N ASN A 125 4.99 -19.52 -12.52
CA ASN A 125 5.77 -18.38 -13.00
C ASN A 125 6.17 -17.42 -11.86
N PRO A 126 6.95 -17.88 -10.87
CA PRO A 126 7.50 -17.00 -9.87
C PRO A 126 8.47 -16.01 -10.50
N ARG A 127 8.55 -14.80 -9.96
CA ARG A 127 9.49 -13.76 -10.42
C ARG A 127 10.31 -13.19 -9.26
N PRO A 128 11.42 -12.48 -9.50
CA PRO A 128 12.02 -11.63 -8.48
C PRO A 128 11.12 -10.43 -8.13
N ILE A 129 11.42 -9.77 -7.02
CA ILE A 129 10.81 -8.48 -6.67
C ILE A 129 11.16 -7.45 -7.75
N ASN A 130 10.17 -6.66 -8.16
CA ASN A 130 10.33 -5.60 -9.12
C ASN A 130 10.74 -4.31 -8.39
N MET A 131 12.02 -3.98 -8.43
CA MET A 131 12.55 -2.80 -7.73
C MET A 131 11.99 -1.48 -8.28
N ASP A 132 11.74 -1.34 -9.59
CA ASP A 132 11.12 -0.12 -10.14
C ASP A 132 9.74 0.17 -9.52
N THR A 133 9.00 -0.89 -9.19
CA THR A 133 7.68 -0.78 -8.54
C THR A 133 7.80 -0.45 -7.06
N VAL A 134 8.83 -1.00 -6.38
CA VAL A 134 9.18 -0.64 -5.00
C VAL A 134 9.58 0.83 -4.95
N ASP A 135 10.48 1.27 -5.82
CA ASP A 135 10.98 2.63 -5.89
C ASP A 135 9.82 3.61 -6.19
N SER A 136 8.89 3.24 -7.07
CA SER A 136 7.67 4.03 -7.31
C SER A 136 6.82 4.21 -6.04
N GLN A 137 6.69 3.18 -5.21
CA GLN A 137 5.98 3.26 -3.94
C GLN A 137 6.75 4.10 -2.93
N GLU A 138 8.06 3.93 -2.85
CA GLU A 138 8.96 4.66 -1.94
C GLU A 138 8.97 6.16 -2.24
N VAL A 139 9.08 6.55 -3.51
CA VAL A 139 8.98 7.95 -3.97
C VAL A 139 7.64 8.56 -3.55
N ARG A 140 6.53 7.84 -3.74
CA ARG A 140 5.22 8.32 -3.27
C ARG A 140 5.21 8.49 -1.74
N ARG A 141 5.76 7.54 -0.99
CA ARG A 141 5.80 7.57 0.47
C ARG A 141 6.62 8.75 0.99
N ILE A 142 7.78 9.00 0.40
CA ILE A 142 8.67 10.13 0.71
C ILE A 142 7.97 11.45 0.39
N MET A 143 7.36 11.59 -0.80
CA MET A 143 6.65 12.80 -1.19
C MET A 143 5.49 13.11 -0.23
N ASP A 144 4.68 12.11 0.10
CA ASP A 144 3.55 12.28 1.03
C ASP A 144 4.06 12.62 2.45
N ARG A 145 5.23 12.10 2.87
CA ARG A 145 5.86 12.43 4.16
C ARG A 145 6.35 13.88 4.22
N ILE A 146 7.06 14.35 3.19
CA ILE A 146 7.57 15.72 3.10
C ILE A 146 6.42 16.72 3.11
N ILE A 147 5.42 16.52 2.24
CA ILE A 147 4.26 17.41 2.15
C ILE A 147 3.46 17.35 3.44
N GLY A 148 3.15 16.15 3.93
CA GLY A 148 2.37 15.93 5.12
C GLY A 148 2.95 16.66 6.33
N PHE A 149 4.23 16.46 6.64
CA PHE A 149 4.84 17.05 7.85
C PHE A 149 5.02 18.56 7.71
N ARG A 150 5.57 19.04 6.58
CA ARG A 150 5.86 20.47 6.41
C ARG A 150 4.59 21.30 6.27
N LEU A 151 3.63 20.83 5.47
CA LEU A 151 2.40 21.55 5.22
C LEU A 151 1.46 21.48 6.44
N SER A 152 1.37 20.33 7.12
CA SER A 152 0.53 20.23 8.34
C SER A 152 1.05 21.15 9.44
N TYR A 153 2.38 21.28 9.62
CA TYR A 153 2.92 22.26 10.58
C TYR A 153 2.49 23.69 10.27
N LEU A 154 2.55 24.09 8.99
CA LEU A 154 2.10 25.42 8.56
C LEU A 154 0.59 25.61 8.77
N VAL A 155 -0.22 24.63 8.37
CA VAL A 155 -1.68 24.66 8.44
C VAL A 155 -2.16 24.66 9.89
N GLN A 156 -1.54 23.87 10.77
CA GLN A 156 -1.83 23.87 12.20
C GLN A 156 -1.56 25.24 12.82
N ASN A 157 -0.40 25.84 12.53
CA ASN A 157 -0.03 27.15 13.08
C ASN A 157 -0.89 28.32 12.57
N LYS A 158 -1.44 28.20 11.35
CA LYS A 158 -2.21 29.30 10.72
C LYS A 158 -3.72 29.14 10.85
N LEU A 159 -4.23 27.91 10.84
CA LEU A 159 -5.66 27.62 10.71
C LEU A 159 -6.18 26.71 11.83
N GLY A 160 -5.33 26.20 12.72
CA GLY A 160 -5.72 25.28 13.79
C GLY A 160 -6.20 23.90 13.30
N GLN A 161 -5.92 23.54 12.04
CA GLN A 161 -6.33 22.27 11.45
C GLN A 161 -5.21 21.22 11.59
N GLU A 162 -5.60 19.95 11.74
CA GLU A 162 -4.67 18.88 12.13
C GLU A 162 -3.80 18.36 10.98
N SER A 163 -4.30 18.38 9.74
CA SER A 163 -3.57 17.77 8.62
C SER A 163 -3.79 18.46 7.28
N ALA A 164 -2.73 18.43 6.47
CA ALA A 164 -2.77 18.76 5.06
C ALA A 164 -2.04 17.67 4.28
N GLY A 165 -2.62 17.28 3.14
CA GLY A 165 -2.12 16.17 2.35
C GLY A 165 -2.25 16.49 0.88
N ARG A 166 -1.25 16.09 0.09
CA ARG A 166 -1.19 16.37 -1.35
C ARG A 166 -2.49 16.01 -2.09
N VAL A 167 -3.04 14.82 -1.81
CA VAL A 167 -4.31 14.35 -2.43
C VAL A 167 -5.52 14.96 -1.72
N GLN A 168 -5.56 14.92 -0.38
CA GLN A 168 -6.68 15.41 0.42
C GLN A 168 -6.98 16.90 0.14
N SER A 169 -5.95 17.75 0.12
CA SER A 169 -6.10 19.18 -0.11
C SER A 169 -6.56 19.48 -1.54
N ALA A 170 -6.08 18.74 -2.54
CA ALA A 170 -6.56 18.87 -3.92
C ALA A 170 -8.03 18.45 -4.06
N THR A 171 -8.43 17.34 -3.44
CA THR A 171 -9.83 16.89 -3.44
C THR A 171 -10.74 17.88 -2.72
N LEU A 172 -10.32 18.39 -1.55
CA LEU A 172 -11.08 19.40 -0.82
C LEU A 172 -11.28 20.67 -1.66
N ARG A 173 -10.25 21.09 -2.40
CA ARG A 173 -10.35 22.23 -3.31
C ARG A 173 -11.42 22.01 -4.38
N LEU A 174 -11.52 20.84 -4.98
CA LEU A 174 -12.57 20.57 -5.99
C LEU A 174 -13.98 20.76 -5.42
N ILE A 175 -14.21 20.35 -4.16
CA ILE A 175 -15.49 20.52 -3.48
C ILE A 175 -15.76 22.01 -3.22
N VAL A 176 -14.76 22.72 -2.68
CA VAL A 176 -14.87 24.16 -2.38
C VAL A 176 -15.08 24.98 -3.66
N ASP A 177 -14.38 24.65 -4.75
CA ASP A 177 -14.52 25.36 -6.02
C ASP A 177 -15.93 25.14 -6.60
N ARG A 178 -16.49 23.92 -6.51
CA ARG A 178 -17.90 23.67 -6.86
C ARG A 178 -18.88 24.45 -6.00
N GLU A 179 -18.65 24.52 -4.69
CA GLU A 179 -19.54 25.28 -3.80
C GLU A 179 -19.55 26.78 -4.14
N LYS A 180 -18.40 27.33 -4.53
CA LYS A 180 -18.31 28.72 -5.01
C LYS A 180 -19.05 28.92 -6.32
N GLU A 181 -18.96 27.97 -7.26
CA GLU A 181 -19.74 28.00 -8.52
C GLU A 181 -21.25 28.04 -8.23
N ILE A 182 -21.73 27.21 -7.29
CA ILE A 182 -23.14 27.17 -6.87
C ILE A 182 -23.54 28.49 -6.21
N ALA A 183 -22.72 29.01 -5.28
CA ALA A 183 -23.00 30.26 -4.58
C ALA A 183 -23.00 31.49 -5.50
N ALA A 184 -22.23 31.46 -6.58
CA ALA A 184 -22.16 32.51 -7.59
C ALA A 184 -23.16 32.31 -8.75
N PHE A 185 -23.96 31.25 -8.73
CA PHE A 185 -24.93 30.97 -9.78
C PHE A 185 -26.12 31.92 -9.66
N GLU A 186 -26.31 32.78 -10.66
CA GLU A 186 -27.48 33.62 -10.82
C GLU A 186 -28.54 32.87 -11.65
N PRO A 187 -29.66 32.41 -11.06
CA PRO A 187 -30.66 31.63 -11.77
C PRO A 187 -31.41 32.47 -12.80
N GLU A 188 -31.53 31.95 -14.02
CA GLU A 188 -32.35 32.54 -15.08
C GLU A 188 -33.70 31.81 -15.19
N GLU A 189 -34.78 32.57 -15.29
CA GLU A 189 -36.12 32.02 -15.46
C GLU A 189 -36.33 31.54 -16.91
N ALA A 190 -36.74 30.29 -17.07
CA ALA A 190 -37.08 29.72 -18.38
C ALA A 190 -38.29 28.79 -18.29
N TYR A 191 -39.14 28.83 -19.32
CA TYR A 191 -40.34 28.01 -19.40
C TYR A 191 -40.12 26.83 -20.35
N LYS A 192 -40.30 25.61 -19.85
CA LYS A 192 -40.25 24.40 -20.68
C LYS A 192 -41.66 23.90 -20.99
N VAL A 193 -42.07 24.00 -22.24
CA VAL A 193 -43.36 23.47 -22.71
C VAL A 193 -43.17 22.03 -23.18
N GLN A 194 -44.00 21.11 -22.68
CA GLN A 194 -44.01 19.71 -23.12
C GLN A 194 -45.40 19.33 -23.62
N ALA A 195 -45.47 18.73 -24.81
CA ALA A 195 -46.69 18.16 -25.37
C ALA A 195 -46.50 16.66 -25.58
N LYS A 196 -47.49 15.86 -25.18
CA LYS A 196 -47.54 14.43 -25.47
C LYS A 196 -48.57 14.21 -26.57
N GLN A 197 -48.10 13.79 -27.75
CA GLN A 197 -48.99 13.42 -28.84
C GLN A 197 -49.56 12.02 -28.57
N THR A 198 -50.88 11.89 -28.55
CA THR A 198 -51.60 10.61 -28.56
C THR A 198 -52.05 10.30 -29.99
N LYS A 199 -51.77 9.09 -30.49
CA LYS A 199 -52.35 8.61 -31.75
C LYS A 199 -53.83 8.30 -31.54
N ASN A 200 -54.68 8.82 -32.43
CA ASN A 200 -56.07 8.39 -32.60
C ASN A 200 -56.13 6.97 -33.16
#